data_AF-A0A3D5FNP3-F1
#
_entry.id   AF-A0A3D5FNP3-F1
#
_cell.length_a   1.000
_cell.length_b   1.000
_cell.length_c   1.000
_cell.angle_alpha   90.00
_cell.angle_beta   90.00
_cell.angle_gamma   90.00
#
_symmetry.space_group_name_H-M   'P 1'
#
loop_
_entity.id
_entity.type
_entity.pdbx_description
1 polymer ?
#
loop_
_entity_poly.entity_id
_entity_poly.type
_entity_poly.pdbx_seq_one_letter_code
_entity_poly.pdbx_strand_id
1 'polypeptide(L)'
;MIDPSDRPAFSPWTDPVTGVTSYHLSQRVAPLQQSFYFTNRSLSEDGRWLWFYAAHPPGGNAYEGRCLGVCDMVDGDVRWFPETQFRDASPMVAGDSGEVYWCWEYSVYRRGPAADAETILVNSVPEDLHRGRAGERLATHLTRSADGRNKGVSGSSVKPRIATIDLEKGEVTVATKADLD
;
A
#
# COMPACT_ATOMS: atom_id res chain seq x y z
N MET A 1 -14.85 -13.07 6.16
CA MET A 1 -13.94 -12.33 7.06
C MET A 1 -13.47 -13.32 8.10
N ILE A 2 -12.16 -13.44 8.32
CA ILE A 2 -11.59 -14.39 9.26
C ILE A 2 -11.76 -13.85 10.69
N ASP A 3 -12.15 -14.74 11.61
CA ASP A 3 -12.26 -14.41 13.03
C ASP A 3 -10.86 -14.26 13.66
N PRO A 4 -10.51 -13.09 14.24
CA PRO A 4 -9.24 -12.89 14.93
C PRO A 4 -9.24 -13.41 16.39
N SER A 5 -10.35 -13.94 16.91
CA SER A 5 -10.54 -14.18 18.35
C SER A 5 -9.63 -15.24 18.98
N ASP A 6 -9.17 -16.19 18.18
CA ASP A 6 -8.26 -17.28 18.58
C ASP A 6 -6.83 -17.08 18.07
N ARG A 7 -6.54 -15.94 17.44
CA ARG A 7 -5.25 -15.67 16.79
C ARG A 7 -4.24 -15.07 17.78
N PRO A 8 -3.02 -15.63 17.89
CA PRO A 8 -2.04 -15.18 18.88
C PRO A 8 -1.55 -13.74 18.66
N ALA A 9 -1.59 -13.24 17.41
CA ALA A 9 -1.19 -11.87 17.11
C ALA A 9 -2.20 -10.80 17.57
N PHE A 10 -3.39 -11.22 17.99
CA PHE A 10 -4.47 -10.31 18.38
C PHE A 10 -4.72 -10.37 19.89
N SER A 11 -5.08 -9.21 20.45
CA SER A 11 -5.55 -9.12 21.82
C SER A 11 -6.92 -8.45 21.86
N PRO A 12 -7.91 -9.04 22.54
CA PRO A 12 -9.21 -8.43 22.68
C PRO A 12 -9.13 -7.20 23.60
N TRP A 13 -9.90 -6.18 23.25
CA TRP A 13 -10.19 -5.04 24.10
C TRP A 13 -11.68 -4.76 24.06
N THR A 14 -12.33 -4.86 25.21
CA THR A 14 -13.76 -4.59 25.34
C THR A 14 -13.95 -3.17 25.84
N ASP A 15 -14.67 -2.35 25.07
CA ASP A 15 -15.05 -1.01 25.48
C ASP A 15 -15.95 -1.08 26.73
N PRO A 16 -15.55 -0.49 27.87
CA PRO A 16 -16.34 -0.55 29.10
C PRO A 16 -17.70 0.15 29.00
N VAL A 17 -17.92 1.03 28.02
CA VAL A 17 -19.18 1.77 27.87
C VAL A 17 -20.16 1.01 26.97
N THR A 18 -19.72 0.56 25.80
CA THR A 18 -20.61 -0.09 24.81
C THR A 18 -20.65 -1.61 24.92
N GLY A 19 -19.68 -2.23 25.60
CA GLY A 19 -19.50 -3.68 25.64
C GLY A 19 -18.99 -4.29 24.33
N VAL A 20 -18.70 -3.48 23.30
CA VAL A 20 -18.15 -3.95 22.03
C VAL A 20 -16.71 -4.41 22.22
N THR A 21 -16.39 -5.60 21.75
CA THR A 21 -15.02 -6.13 21.76
C THR A 21 -14.35 -5.89 20.41
N SER A 22 -13.23 -5.16 20.44
CA SER A 22 -12.33 -4.95 19.32
C SER A 22 -11.12 -5.85 19.47
N TYR A 23 -10.62 -6.41 18.38
CA TYR A 23 -9.39 -7.21 18.38
C TYR A 23 -8.25 -6.38 17.82
N HIS A 24 -7.26 -6.08 18.67
CA HIS A 24 -6.11 -5.27 18.29
C HIS A 24 -4.98 -6.17 17.82
N LEU A 25 -4.39 -5.88 16.66
CA LEU A 25 -3.12 -6.46 16.24
C LEU A 25 -2.03 -6.00 17.20
N SER A 26 -1.77 -6.79 18.23
CA SER A 26 -0.92 -6.46 19.37
C SER A 26 0.52 -6.94 19.18
N GLN A 27 0.73 -7.99 18.38
CA GLN A 27 2.06 -8.40 17.97
C GLN A 27 2.73 -7.28 17.18
N ARG A 28 3.88 -6.82 17.69
CA ARG A 28 4.65 -5.73 17.11
C ARG A 28 5.84 -6.24 16.30
N VAL A 29 5.96 -5.77 15.07
CA VAL A 29 7.13 -5.90 14.19
C VAL A 29 7.83 -4.56 13.95
N ALA A 30 7.19 -3.44 14.32
CA ALA A 30 7.75 -2.10 14.23
C ALA A 30 7.28 -1.20 15.40
N PRO A 31 8.09 -0.20 15.82
CA PRO A 31 7.70 0.78 16.84
C PRO A 31 6.43 1.55 16.47
N LEU A 32 6.26 1.90 15.20
CA LEU A 32 5.04 2.49 14.66
C LEU A 32 4.37 1.47 13.75
N GLN A 33 3.13 1.15 14.09
CA GLN A 33 2.22 0.31 13.31
C GLN A 33 0.88 1.00 13.20
N GLN A 34 0.43 1.22 11.97
CA GLN A 34 -0.80 1.96 11.70
C GLN A 34 -1.54 1.33 10.53
N SER A 35 -2.87 1.27 10.61
CA SER A 35 -3.69 0.91 9.44
C SER A 35 -3.41 1.83 8.26
N PHE A 36 -3.80 1.40 7.06
CA PHE A 36 -3.77 2.32 5.93
C PHE A 36 -4.72 3.50 6.15
N TYR A 37 -4.58 4.51 5.30
CA TYR A 37 -5.54 5.62 5.23
C TYR A 37 -6.93 5.04 4.94
N PHE A 38 -7.99 5.60 5.51
CA PHE A 38 -9.30 4.93 5.56
C PHE A 38 -9.95 4.70 4.18
N THR A 39 -9.53 5.42 3.14
CA THR A 39 -9.95 5.16 1.75
C THR A 39 -9.15 4.06 1.05
N ASN A 40 -8.07 3.57 1.67
CA ASN A 40 -7.22 2.52 1.14
C ASN A 40 -7.51 1.21 1.87
N ARG A 41 -7.92 0.20 1.10
CA ARG A 41 -8.15 -1.13 1.65
C ARG A 41 -6.84 -1.71 2.18
N SER A 42 -6.83 -2.08 3.46
CA SER A 42 -5.70 -2.77 4.12
C SER A 42 -5.80 -4.29 4.01
N LEU A 43 -7.00 -4.83 3.74
CA LEU A 43 -7.26 -6.27 3.63
C LEU A 43 -7.27 -6.72 2.17
N SER A 44 -6.76 -7.91 1.90
CA SER A 44 -7.04 -8.66 0.67
C SER A 44 -8.53 -8.97 0.54
N GLU A 45 -9.00 -9.26 -0.67
CA GLU A 45 -10.43 -9.51 -0.92
C GLU A 45 -10.96 -10.76 -0.22
N ASP A 46 -10.12 -11.79 -0.06
CA ASP A 46 -10.42 -12.99 0.72
C ASP A 46 -10.35 -12.76 2.24
N GLY A 47 -9.80 -11.62 2.67
CA GLY A 47 -9.62 -11.24 4.06
C GLY A 47 -8.44 -11.92 4.76
N ARG A 48 -7.59 -12.68 4.06
CA ARG A 48 -6.43 -13.37 4.65
C ARG A 48 -5.30 -12.44 5.02
N TRP A 49 -5.03 -11.41 4.22
CA TRP A 49 -3.84 -10.59 4.37
C TRP A 49 -4.20 -9.19 4.83
N LEU A 50 -3.78 -8.82 6.03
CA LEU A 50 -3.92 -7.47 6.57
C LEU A 50 -2.60 -6.72 6.47
N TRP A 51 -2.50 -5.81 5.51
CA TRP A 51 -1.38 -4.90 5.33
C TRP A 51 -1.50 -3.66 6.21
N PHE A 52 -0.37 -3.16 6.68
CA PHE A 52 -0.32 -1.97 7.54
C PHE A 52 0.98 -1.19 7.30
N TYR A 53 0.96 0.09 7.68
CA TYR A 53 2.15 0.93 7.70
C TYR A 53 3.04 0.55 8.88
N ALA A 54 4.32 0.38 8.61
CA ALA A 54 5.38 0.15 9.59
C ALA A 54 6.42 1.27 9.51
N ALA A 55 6.93 1.76 10.64
CA ALA A 55 8.07 2.68 10.65
C ALA A 55 8.97 2.46 11.88
N HIS A 56 10.26 2.71 11.67
CA HIS A 56 11.32 2.62 12.69
C HIS A 56 12.00 3.98 12.85
N PRO A 57 11.49 4.87 13.73
CA PRO A 57 12.10 6.18 13.97
C PRO A 57 13.58 6.08 14.38
N PRO A 58 14.43 7.05 14.03
CA PRO A 58 14.09 8.30 13.33
C PRO A 58 13.96 8.16 11.81
N GLY A 59 14.25 6.98 11.24
CA GLY A 59 14.34 6.75 9.79
C GLY A 59 13.01 6.74 9.03
N GLY A 60 11.88 6.92 9.73
CA GLY A 60 10.56 6.98 9.11
C GLY A 60 9.60 7.89 9.86
N ASN A 61 8.85 8.70 9.11
CA ASN A 61 7.78 9.59 9.57
C ASN A 61 6.56 9.49 8.63
N ALA A 62 5.52 10.29 8.86
CA ALA A 62 4.32 10.27 8.02
C ALA A 62 4.59 10.66 6.55
N TYR A 63 5.64 11.39 6.25
CA TYR A 63 5.96 11.80 4.88
C TYR A 63 6.87 10.78 4.16
N GLU A 64 7.91 10.28 4.80
CA GLU A 64 8.94 9.41 4.17
C GLU A 64 9.46 8.36 5.16
N GLY A 65 9.92 7.22 4.62
CA GLY A 65 10.55 6.15 5.40
C GLY A 65 9.56 5.20 6.09
N ARG A 66 8.26 5.33 5.80
CA ARG A 66 7.30 4.25 6.07
C ARG A 66 7.58 3.09 5.14
N CYS A 67 7.46 1.89 5.71
CA CYS A 67 7.49 0.61 5.04
C CYS A 67 6.15 -0.11 5.27
N LEU A 68 6.05 -1.33 4.77
CA LEU A 68 4.90 -2.20 4.92
C LEU A 68 5.18 -3.33 5.90
N GLY A 69 4.16 -3.66 6.67
CA GLY A 69 4.04 -4.95 7.32
C GLY A 69 2.76 -5.64 6.91
N VAL A 70 2.71 -6.95 7.12
CA VAL A 70 1.55 -7.79 6.82
C VAL A 70 1.27 -8.73 7.98
N CYS A 71 -0.01 -8.96 8.25
CA CYS A 71 -0.47 -10.03 9.12
C CYS A 71 -1.21 -11.07 8.27
N ASP A 72 -0.82 -12.34 8.42
CA ASP A 72 -1.63 -13.48 7.98
C ASP A 72 -2.75 -13.68 9.00
N MET A 73 -3.99 -13.38 8.61
CA MET A 73 -5.16 -13.55 9.47
C MET A 73 -5.50 -15.02 9.71
N VAL A 74 -5.02 -15.94 8.86
CA VAL A 74 -5.21 -17.39 9.03
C VAL A 74 -4.17 -17.98 9.97
N ASP A 75 -2.90 -17.60 9.87
CA ASP A 75 -1.86 -18.23 10.69
C ASP A 75 -1.53 -17.39 11.94
N GLY A 76 -1.93 -16.11 11.96
CA GLY A 76 -1.56 -15.16 13.01
C GLY A 76 -0.13 -14.65 12.88
N ASP A 77 0.59 -14.97 11.81
CA ASP A 77 1.96 -14.50 11.60
C ASP A 77 1.99 -13.03 11.20
N VAL A 78 2.92 -12.27 11.79
CA VAL A 78 3.11 -10.84 11.48
C VAL A 78 4.54 -10.63 10.99
N ARG A 79 4.68 -9.91 9.87
CA ARG A 79 5.96 -9.71 9.18
C ARG A 79 6.14 -8.25 8.78
N TRP A 80 7.39 -7.82 8.64
CA TRP A 80 7.79 -6.48 8.20
C TRP A 80 8.73 -6.59 7.00
N PHE A 81 8.60 -5.64 6.07
CA PHE A 81 9.36 -5.60 4.83
C PHE A 81 10.08 -4.24 4.65
N PRO A 82 11.34 -4.09 5.12
CA PRO A 82 12.11 -2.83 5.04
C PRO A 82 12.33 -2.28 3.63
N GLU A 83 12.27 -3.13 2.60
CA GLU A 83 12.47 -2.78 1.20
C GLU A 83 11.26 -2.06 0.57
N THR A 84 10.12 -2.05 1.27
CA THR A 84 8.86 -1.47 0.78
C THR A 84 8.70 0.00 1.16
N GLN A 85 9.76 0.79 1.03
CA GLN A 85 9.72 2.21 1.36
C GLN A 85 8.83 2.98 0.38
N PHE A 86 8.01 3.89 0.90
CA PHE A 86 7.17 4.78 0.11
C PHE A 86 7.11 6.18 0.73
N ARG A 87 6.69 7.15 -0.08
CA ARG A 87 6.31 8.49 0.38
C ARG A 87 4.79 8.58 0.58
N ASP A 88 4.40 9.29 1.63
CA ASP A 88 3.02 9.58 2.01
C ASP A 88 2.15 8.31 2.20
N ALA A 89 0.99 8.18 1.55
CA ALA A 89 -0.02 7.14 1.80
C ALA A 89 -0.44 6.38 0.53
N SER A 90 0.54 5.92 -0.25
CA SER A 90 0.32 5.32 -1.58
C SER A 90 0.14 3.79 -1.69
N PRO A 91 0.22 2.95 -0.64
CA PRO A 91 -0.01 1.51 -0.80
C PRO A 91 -1.45 1.14 -1.18
N MET A 92 -1.59 0.16 -2.07
CA MET A 92 -2.85 -0.44 -2.48
C MET A 92 -2.74 -1.97 -2.49
N VAL A 93 -3.62 -2.65 -1.76
CA VAL A 93 -3.77 -4.11 -1.81
C VAL A 93 -4.62 -4.50 -3.03
N ALA A 94 -4.16 -5.49 -3.80
CA ALA A 94 -4.79 -5.91 -5.04
C ALA A 94 -5.39 -7.33 -4.94
N GLY A 95 -6.71 -7.40 -5.13
CA GLY A 95 -7.42 -8.65 -5.37
C GLY A 95 -7.40 -9.65 -4.20
N ASP A 96 -7.62 -10.91 -4.56
CA ASP A 96 -7.58 -12.10 -3.71
C ASP A 96 -6.15 -12.54 -3.36
N SER A 97 -5.19 -12.35 -4.27
CA SER A 97 -3.77 -12.68 -4.06
C SER A 97 -3.12 -12.03 -2.83
N GLY A 98 -3.68 -10.91 -2.37
CA GLY A 98 -3.13 -10.12 -1.27
C GLY A 98 -1.83 -9.40 -1.64
N GLU A 99 -1.50 -9.27 -2.92
CA GLU A 99 -0.39 -8.45 -3.36
C GLU A 99 -0.57 -6.99 -2.95
N VAL A 100 0.53 -6.33 -2.61
CA VAL A 100 0.55 -4.88 -2.35
C VAL A 100 1.35 -4.16 -3.41
N TYR A 101 0.85 -3.00 -3.81
CA TYR A 101 1.49 -2.09 -4.75
C TYR A 101 1.80 -0.79 -4.03
N TRP A 102 2.95 -0.20 -4.29
CA TRP A 102 3.34 1.09 -3.72
C TRP A 102 4.21 1.87 -4.70
N CYS A 103 4.40 3.16 -4.43
CA CYS A 103 5.25 4.03 -5.23
C CYS A 103 6.53 4.40 -4.47
N TRP A 104 7.65 4.40 -5.19
CA TRP A 104 8.89 5.03 -4.74
C TRP A 104 9.48 5.83 -5.90
N GLU A 105 9.78 7.11 -5.65
CA GLU A 105 10.18 8.06 -6.70
C GLU A 105 9.17 8.05 -7.87
N TYR A 106 9.62 7.75 -9.09
CA TYR A 106 8.79 7.65 -10.30
C TYR A 106 8.36 6.23 -10.64
N SER A 107 8.53 5.29 -9.72
CA SER A 107 8.34 3.87 -9.97
C SER A 107 7.20 3.31 -9.14
N VAL A 108 6.51 2.33 -9.72
CA VAL A 108 5.52 1.50 -9.04
C VAL A 108 6.13 0.12 -8.83
N TYR A 109 6.04 -0.38 -7.61
CA TYR A 109 6.52 -1.69 -7.21
C TYR A 109 5.35 -2.55 -6.74
N ARG A 110 5.57 -3.87 -6.70
CA ARG A 110 4.66 -4.82 -6.08
C ARG A 110 5.39 -5.93 -5.36
N ARG A 111 4.71 -6.57 -4.41
CA ARG A 111 5.14 -7.84 -3.81
C ARG A 111 3.94 -8.64 -3.31
N GLY A 112 4.14 -9.94 -3.16
CA GLY A 112 3.22 -10.81 -2.41
C GLY A 112 3.42 -10.72 -0.90
N PRO A 113 2.49 -11.29 -0.11
CA PRO A 113 2.53 -11.28 1.35
C PRO A 113 3.47 -12.34 1.96
N ALA A 114 3.91 -13.33 1.17
CA ALA A 114 4.86 -14.35 1.61
C ALA A 114 6.21 -13.72 2.00
N ALA A 115 6.91 -14.35 2.94
CA ALA A 115 8.16 -13.82 3.49
C ALA A 115 9.27 -13.68 2.44
N ASP A 116 9.34 -14.65 1.53
CA ASP A 116 10.29 -14.76 0.43
C ASP A 116 9.76 -14.18 -0.89
N ALA A 117 8.57 -13.56 -0.89
CA ALA A 117 8.03 -12.94 -2.07
C ALA A 117 8.94 -11.81 -2.56
N GLU A 118 9.32 -11.88 -3.82
CA GLU A 118 10.17 -10.88 -4.45
C GLU A 118 9.45 -9.53 -4.58
N THR A 119 10.22 -8.45 -4.40
CA THR A 119 9.79 -7.10 -4.79
C THR A 119 10.04 -6.91 -6.28
N ILE A 120 8.98 -6.67 -7.02
CA ILE A 120 9.01 -6.55 -8.48
C ILE A 120 8.78 -5.08 -8.85
N LEU A 121 9.69 -4.50 -9.63
CA LEU A 121 9.45 -3.24 -10.33
C LEU A 121 8.38 -3.48 -11.40
N VAL A 122 7.23 -2.82 -11.26
CA VAL A 122 6.10 -2.97 -12.18
C VAL A 122 6.25 -2.01 -13.35
N ASN A 123 6.53 -0.75 -13.05
CA ASN A 123 6.72 0.28 -14.08
C ASN A 123 7.42 1.52 -13.51
N SER A 124 7.88 2.40 -14.39
CA SER A 124 8.45 3.71 -14.08
C SER A 124 7.92 4.77 -15.04
N VAL A 125 7.72 5.99 -14.55
CA VAL A 125 7.48 7.14 -15.43
C VAL A 125 8.72 7.36 -16.30
N PRO A 126 8.57 7.45 -17.63
CA PRO A 126 9.67 7.72 -18.54
C PRO A 126 10.54 8.92 -18.15
N GLU A 127 11.86 8.80 -18.36
CA GLU A 127 12.85 9.79 -17.95
C GLU A 127 12.63 11.16 -18.59
N ASP A 128 12.17 11.19 -19.84
CA ASP A 128 11.88 12.41 -20.59
C ASP A 128 10.75 13.25 -19.97
N LEU A 129 9.83 12.61 -19.21
CA LEU A 129 8.76 13.28 -18.49
C LEU A 129 9.24 13.94 -17.20
N HIS A 130 10.09 13.27 -16.41
CA HIS A 130 10.57 13.83 -15.14
C HIS A 130 11.89 14.60 -15.23
N ARG A 131 12.68 14.35 -16.28
CA ARG A 131 13.95 15.01 -16.64
C ARG A 131 15.00 14.95 -15.52
N GLY A 132 15.15 13.80 -14.88
CA GLY A 132 16.11 13.59 -13.79
C GLY A 132 15.83 14.38 -12.51
N ARG A 133 14.69 15.08 -12.40
CA ARG A 133 14.25 15.66 -11.13
C ARG A 133 13.89 14.55 -10.17
N ALA A 134 14.06 14.78 -8.87
CA ALA A 134 13.57 13.89 -7.83
C ALA A 134 12.04 13.97 -7.73
N GLY A 135 11.39 12.82 -7.56
CA GLY A 135 9.94 12.70 -7.52
C GLY A 135 9.42 12.90 -6.12
N GLU A 136 8.84 14.05 -5.85
CA GLU A 136 8.26 14.34 -4.53
C GLU A 136 7.18 13.31 -4.14
N ARG A 137 6.16 13.13 -4.99
CA ARG A 137 5.07 12.18 -4.77
C ARG A 137 4.41 11.75 -6.09
N LEU A 138 4.63 10.51 -6.50
CA LEU A 138 4.02 9.98 -7.74
C LEU A 138 2.51 9.76 -7.64
N ALA A 139 2.04 9.31 -6.48
CA ALA A 139 0.63 9.00 -6.22
C ALA A 139 0.24 9.43 -4.80
N THR A 140 -0.94 10.03 -4.64
CA THR A 140 -1.62 10.06 -3.33
C THR A 140 -2.42 8.78 -3.12
N HIS A 141 -2.99 8.23 -4.20
CA HIS A 141 -3.78 7.01 -4.18
C HIS A 141 -3.52 6.21 -5.45
N LEU A 142 -3.25 4.92 -5.29
CA LEU A 142 -3.31 3.94 -6.35
C LEU A 142 -4.71 3.34 -6.38
N THR A 143 -5.29 3.25 -7.57
CA THR A 143 -6.57 2.58 -7.78
C THR A 143 -6.42 1.55 -8.89
N ARG A 144 -7.26 0.51 -8.86
CA ARG A 144 -7.32 -0.48 -9.93
C ARG A 144 -8.55 -0.21 -10.78
N SER A 145 -8.38 -0.30 -12.10
CA SER A 145 -9.50 -0.29 -13.04
C SER A 145 -10.42 -1.50 -12.82
N ALA A 146 -11.69 -1.37 -13.22
CA ALA A 146 -12.72 -2.38 -13.00
C ALA A 146 -12.45 -3.71 -13.74
N ASP A 147 -11.78 -3.67 -14.89
CA ASP A 147 -11.37 -4.87 -15.63
C ASP A 147 -10.09 -5.51 -15.07
N GLY A 148 -9.48 -4.86 -14.08
CA GLY A 148 -8.31 -5.32 -13.38
C GLY A 148 -7.00 -5.20 -14.16
N ARG A 149 -7.01 -4.66 -15.39
CA ARG A 149 -5.85 -4.59 -16.31
C ARG A 149 -5.02 -3.33 -16.10
N ASN A 150 -5.69 -2.21 -15.87
CA ASN A 150 -5.04 -0.92 -15.62
C ASN A 150 -4.99 -0.58 -14.13
N LYS A 151 -3.95 0.13 -13.71
CA LYS A 151 -3.92 0.80 -12.40
C LYS A 151 -3.90 2.31 -12.60
N GLY A 152 -4.92 2.97 -12.06
CA GLY A 152 -5.00 4.40 -12.00
C GLY A 152 -3.96 4.91 -11.00
N VAL A 153 -3.12 5.84 -11.45
CA VAL A 153 -2.17 6.55 -10.61
C VAL A 153 -2.66 7.99 -10.51
N SER A 154 -3.22 8.35 -9.36
CA SER A 154 -3.54 9.75 -9.08
C SER A 154 -2.39 10.36 -8.29
N GLY A 155 -1.53 11.19 -8.90
CA GLY A 155 -0.57 11.99 -8.14
C GLY A 155 0.16 13.09 -8.89
N SER A 156 0.84 13.93 -8.11
CA SER A 156 1.34 15.24 -8.52
C SER A 156 2.84 15.40 -8.25
N SER A 157 3.57 15.86 -9.26
CA SER A 157 4.67 16.80 -9.02
C SER A 157 4.64 17.91 -10.07
N VAL A 158 4.65 19.17 -9.59
CA VAL A 158 4.69 20.46 -10.30
C VAL A 158 3.43 20.92 -11.05
N LYS A 159 2.54 20.03 -11.50
CA LYS A 159 1.12 20.30 -11.81
C LYS A 159 0.33 19.02 -11.56
N PRO A 160 -0.85 19.04 -10.91
CA PRO A 160 -1.64 17.82 -10.77
C PRO A 160 -1.98 17.31 -12.17
N ARG A 161 -1.58 16.07 -12.46
CA ARG A 161 -1.96 15.35 -13.67
C ARG A 161 -2.51 14.00 -13.24
N ILE A 162 -3.52 13.54 -13.95
CA ILE A 162 -4.01 12.18 -13.78
C ILE A 162 -3.21 11.34 -14.77
N ALA A 163 -2.67 10.22 -14.31
CA ALA A 163 -2.02 9.26 -15.19
C ALA A 163 -2.60 7.87 -14.97
N THR A 164 -2.67 7.09 -16.04
CA THR A 164 -2.96 5.67 -15.98
C THR A 164 -1.71 4.90 -16.34
N ILE A 165 -1.48 3.81 -15.63
CA ILE A 165 -0.44 2.86 -15.95
C ILE A 165 -1.09 1.55 -16.38
N ASP A 166 -0.83 1.16 -17.62
CA ASP A 166 -1.13 -0.19 -18.12
C ASP A 166 -0.03 -1.13 -17.60
N LEU A 167 -0.42 -2.09 -16.77
CA LEU A 167 0.55 -3.01 -16.17
C LEU A 167 1.04 -4.10 -17.13
N GLU A 168 0.25 -4.43 -18.15
CA GLU A 168 0.62 -5.47 -19.12
C GLU A 168 1.62 -4.90 -20.12
N LYS A 169 1.44 -3.64 -20.52
CA LYS A 169 2.28 -2.98 -21.53
C LYS A 169 3.41 -2.14 -20.95
N GLY A 170 3.31 -1.77 -19.67
CA GLY A 170 4.22 -0.79 -19.08
C GLY A 170 4.00 0.63 -19.63
N GLU A 171 2.84 0.91 -20.23
CA GLU A 171 2.56 2.22 -20.83
C GLU A 171 2.01 3.19 -19.79
N VAL A 172 2.54 4.41 -19.78
CA VAL A 172 2.03 5.52 -18.97
C VAL A 172 1.28 6.48 -19.87
N THR A 173 -0.02 6.65 -19.63
CA THR A 173 -0.84 7.67 -20.30
C THR A 173 -1.11 8.80 -19.34
N VAL A 174 -0.77 10.03 -19.73
CA VAL A 174 -1.00 11.23 -18.92
C VAL A 174 -2.20 11.98 -19.50
N ALA A 175 -3.27 12.12 -18.72
CA ALA A 175 -4.43 12.89 -19.12
C ALA A 175 -4.04 14.36 -19.32
N THR A 176 -4.41 14.90 -20.48
CA THR A 176 -4.30 16.30 -20.82
C THR A 176 -5.63 17.01 -20.56
N LYS A 177 -5.62 18.34 -20.54
CA LYS A 177 -6.85 19.13 -20.38
C LYS A 177 -7.89 18.79 -21.46
N ALA A 178 -7.44 18.48 -22.67
CA ALA A 178 -8.32 18.11 -23.79
C ALA A 178 -9.00 16.74 -23.62
N ASP A 179 -8.50 15.88 -22.71
CA ASP A 179 -9.08 14.56 -22.43
C ASP A 179 -10.16 14.61 -21.33
N LEU A 180 -10.38 15.79 -20.74
CA LEU A 180 -11.28 16.01 -19.60
C LEU A 180 -12.47 16.93 -19.93
N ASP A 181 -12.53 17.46 -21.15
CA ASP A 181 -13.61 18.31 -21.69
C ASP A 181 -14.51 17.49 -22.63
#